data_AF-A0A7S1T761-F1
#
_entry.id   AF-A0A7S1T761-F1
#
_cell.length_a   1.000
_cell.length_b   1.000
_cell.length_c   1.000
_cell.angle_alpha   90.00
_cell.angle_beta   90.00
_cell.angle_gamma   90.00
#
_symmetry.space_group_name_H-M   'P 1'
#
loop_
_entity.id
_entity.type
_entity.pdbx_description
1 polymer ?
#
loop_
_entity_poly.entity_id
_entity_poly.type
_entity_poly.pdbx_seq_one_letter_code
_entity_poly.pdbx_strand_id
1 'polypeptide(L)'
;MDSILPTPQRTIPPILLGASVAPTQVSLPTPVVTPSQTVLASATDPSNQSEAVSRQPSTDNRACFPGDATVELRSGQTIAISELDVGASVRIGKSQFAEVFFFSHRSSKVKHNFVSIHTNQSRIALSGGHLVPQPGGTLAPARSVQVGDRVMIEDGSWNVVTRVEFTTGLGLYNPHTRTGTMVVNGFVVSCYTDALNAYLAHFLLLPERVAHRFESTFLGPMLHRDGHESYAARIILRLGSLLLERKFVS
;
A
#
# COMPACT_ATOMS: atom_id res chain seq x y z
N MET A 1 -50.90 28.06 -41.86
CA MET A 1 -51.29 28.89 -40.71
C MET A 1 -50.94 28.09 -39.47
N ASP A 2 -49.67 28.17 -39.08
CA ASP A 2 -49.07 27.32 -38.05
C ASP A 2 -49.36 27.88 -36.67
N SER A 3 -49.98 27.04 -35.82
CA SER A 3 -50.35 27.39 -34.45
C SER A 3 -49.18 27.11 -33.50
N ILE A 4 -48.62 28.17 -32.93
CA ILE A 4 -47.55 28.15 -31.93
C ILE A 4 -48.18 27.82 -30.57
N LEU A 5 -47.82 26.68 -29.98
CA LEU A 5 -48.16 26.32 -28.60
C LEU A 5 -47.21 27.03 -27.61
N PRO A 6 -47.71 27.55 -26.47
CA PRO A 6 -46.86 28.22 -25.49
C PRO A 6 -46.12 27.21 -24.59
N THR A 7 -44.87 27.55 -24.25
CA THR A 7 -43.98 26.78 -23.36
C THR A 7 -44.38 26.96 -21.89
N PRO A 8 -44.34 25.93 -21.03
CA PRO A 8 -44.64 26.09 -19.60
C PRO A 8 -43.47 26.75 -18.86
N GLN A 9 -43.75 27.84 -18.13
CA GLN A 9 -42.80 28.48 -17.21
C GLN A 9 -42.67 27.67 -15.92
N ARG A 10 -41.43 27.36 -15.53
CA ARG A 10 -41.08 26.66 -14.29
C ARG A 10 -41.01 27.68 -13.15
N THR A 11 -41.97 27.66 -12.24
CA THR A 11 -42.00 28.51 -11.05
C THR A 11 -41.01 27.98 -10.01
N ILE A 12 -40.07 28.81 -9.57
CA ILE A 12 -39.12 28.49 -8.48
C ILE A 12 -39.76 28.89 -7.15
N PRO A 13 -39.83 28.01 -6.13
CA PRO A 13 -40.34 28.39 -4.81
C PRO A 13 -39.31 29.23 -4.02
N PRO A 14 -39.75 30.13 -3.12
CA PRO A 14 -38.86 30.94 -2.30
C PRO A 14 -38.15 30.09 -1.23
N ILE A 15 -36.88 30.41 -0.98
CA ILE A 15 -36.04 29.82 0.06
C ILE A 15 -36.48 30.38 1.42
N LEU A 16 -36.93 29.51 2.32
CA LEU A 16 -37.24 29.84 3.71
C LEU A 16 -35.95 29.80 4.54
N LEU A 17 -35.40 30.98 4.90
CA LEU A 17 -34.39 31.09 5.96
C LEU A 17 -35.07 30.87 7.32
N GLY A 18 -34.75 29.77 7.99
CA GLY A 18 -35.26 29.42 9.31
C GLY A 18 -34.14 29.11 10.31
N ALA A 19 -34.00 30.03 11.27
CA ALA A 19 -33.55 29.87 12.66
C ALA A 19 -32.27 29.06 12.98
N SER A 20 -31.26 29.82 13.43
CA SER A 20 -30.12 29.37 14.24
C SER A 20 -30.58 28.74 15.55
N VAL A 21 -30.29 27.46 15.75
CA VAL A 21 -30.47 26.76 17.03
C VAL A 21 -29.13 26.81 17.76
N ALA A 22 -29.09 27.55 18.87
CA ALA A 22 -27.95 27.59 19.77
C ALA A 22 -27.73 26.21 20.44
N PRO A 23 -26.49 25.72 20.56
CA PRO A 23 -26.22 24.45 21.20
C PRO A 23 -26.36 24.55 22.73
N THR A 24 -27.23 23.71 23.29
CA THR A 24 -27.36 23.39 24.71
C THR A 24 -26.02 22.92 25.27
N GLN A 25 -25.47 23.63 26.26
CA GLN A 25 -24.29 23.15 27.00
C GLN A 25 -24.70 22.06 27.98
N VAL A 26 -24.22 20.84 27.73
CA VAL A 26 -24.24 19.73 28.67
C VAL A 26 -22.90 19.71 29.40
N SER A 27 -22.91 19.97 30.70
CA SER A 27 -21.71 19.90 31.56
C SER A 27 -21.27 18.43 31.72
N LEU A 28 -20.01 18.14 31.38
CA LEU A 28 -19.36 16.84 31.62
C LEU A 28 -18.97 16.68 33.10
N PRO A 29 -19.06 15.48 33.70
CA PRO A 29 -18.43 15.19 34.98
C PRO A 29 -16.90 15.11 34.83
N THR A 30 -16.21 15.68 35.82
CA THR A 30 -14.75 15.73 35.98
C THR A 30 -14.13 14.32 36.08
N PRO A 31 -13.05 14.01 35.34
CA PRO A 31 -12.28 12.79 35.60
C PRO A 31 -11.41 12.98 36.86
N VAL A 32 -11.56 12.08 37.83
CA VAL A 32 -10.71 12.00 39.01
C VAL A 32 -9.32 11.53 38.58
N VAL A 33 -8.34 12.42 38.71
CA VAL A 33 -6.91 12.12 38.51
C VAL A 33 -6.44 11.24 39.66
N THR A 34 -6.10 9.99 39.36
CA THR A 34 -5.38 9.09 40.29
C THR A 34 -3.87 9.23 40.03
N PRO A 35 -3.02 9.43 41.05
CA PRO A 35 -1.60 9.71 40.84
C PRO A 35 -0.82 8.48 40.36
N SER A 36 -0.02 8.72 39.32
CA SER A 36 0.99 7.81 38.78
C SER A 36 1.97 7.35 39.86
N GLN A 37 2.16 6.03 39.99
CA GLN A 37 3.33 5.48 40.66
C GLN A 37 4.50 5.44 39.68
N THR A 38 5.51 6.23 39.98
CA THR A 38 6.86 6.15 39.44
C THR A 38 7.45 4.77 39.77
N VAL A 39 7.76 3.97 38.76
CA VAL A 39 8.67 2.83 38.91
C VAL A 39 9.86 3.06 37.99
N LEU A 40 11.03 3.11 38.64
CA LEU A 40 12.37 3.31 38.10
C LEU A 40 12.65 2.46 36.86
N ALA A 41 13.33 3.09 35.89
CA ALA A 41 13.99 2.42 34.79
C ALA A 41 15.12 1.52 35.30
N SER A 42 15.18 0.30 34.77
CA SER A 42 16.39 -0.54 34.78
C SER A 42 16.54 -1.20 33.41
N ALA A 43 17.70 -0.99 32.80
CA ALA A 43 18.08 -1.53 31.50
C ALA A 43 18.54 -3.00 31.63
N THR A 44 18.06 -3.91 30.77
CA THR A 44 18.86 -4.85 29.93
C THR A 44 17.99 -5.91 29.20
N ASP A 45 18.45 -6.22 27.97
CA ASP A 45 18.22 -7.38 27.08
C ASP A 45 17.09 -7.36 26.00
N PRO A 46 17.40 -7.48 24.68
CA PRO A 46 16.45 -7.34 23.58
C PRO A 46 16.00 -8.70 22.99
N SER A 47 15.54 -9.65 23.82
CA SER A 47 15.18 -10.98 23.32
C SER A 47 13.90 -11.57 23.93
N ASN A 48 12.82 -10.78 24.08
CA ASN A 48 11.51 -11.37 24.35
C ASN A 48 10.35 -10.46 23.94
N GLN A 49 9.95 -10.50 22.66
CA GLN A 49 8.64 -9.98 22.27
C GLN A 49 7.66 -11.16 22.18
N SER A 50 7.07 -11.49 23.33
CA SER A 50 5.77 -12.16 23.38
C SER A 50 4.74 -11.14 22.89
N GLU A 51 4.49 -11.12 21.59
CA GLU A 51 3.54 -10.19 20.97
C GLU A 51 2.12 -10.61 21.31
N ALA A 52 1.44 -9.76 22.09
CA ALA A 52 0.01 -9.81 22.27
C ALA A 52 -0.71 -9.65 20.92
N VAL A 53 -1.67 -10.53 20.66
CA VAL A 53 -2.49 -10.56 19.45
C VAL A 53 -3.30 -9.25 19.34
N SER A 54 -2.88 -8.34 18.47
CA SER A 54 -3.61 -7.11 18.17
C SER A 54 -4.80 -7.41 17.23
N ARG A 55 -6.01 -6.96 17.58
CA ARG A 55 -7.18 -7.00 16.65
C ARG A 55 -7.20 -5.82 15.67
N GLN A 56 -6.09 -5.10 15.53
CA GLN A 56 -5.98 -3.92 14.66
C GLN A 56 -5.27 -4.29 13.35
N PRO A 57 -5.54 -3.55 12.25
CA PRO A 57 -4.74 -3.65 11.05
C PRO A 57 -3.25 -3.56 11.39
N SER A 58 -2.49 -4.56 10.95
CA SER A 58 -1.03 -4.53 11.06
C SER A 58 -0.53 -3.30 10.31
N THR A 59 0.18 -2.40 10.99
CA THR A 59 0.98 -1.35 10.34
C THR A 59 2.19 -1.91 9.59
N ASP A 60 2.36 -3.23 9.62
CA ASP A 60 3.38 -3.95 8.88
C ASP A 60 3.33 -3.60 7.38
N ASN A 61 4.41 -2.98 6.93
CA ASN A 61 4.64 -2.58 5.55
C ASN A 61 5.39 -3.66 4.76
N ARG A 62 5.45 -4.90 5.24
CA ARG A 62 5.95 -6.04 4.48
C ARG A 62 4.85 -6.63 3.61
N ALA A 63 5.24 -7.29 2.52
CA ALA A 63 4.39 -8.15 1.72
C ALA A 63 4.69 -9.60 2.10
N CYS A 64 3.74 -10.32 2.69
CA CYS A 64 3.87 -11.73 3.07
C CYS A 64 2.52 -12.45 2.96
N PHE A 65 2.58 -13.78 2.88
CA PHE A 65 1.46 -14.70 2.98
C PHE A 65 1.63 -15.65 4.18
N PRO A 66 0.53 -16.17 4.75
CA PRO A 66 0.60 -17.28 5.68
C PRO A 66 1.07 -18.56 4.96
N GLY A 67 1.64 -19.50 5.71
CA GLY A 67 2.21 -20.73 5.13
C GLY A 67 1.21 -21.63 4.42
N ASP A 68 -0.07 -21.56 4.80
CA ASP A 68 -1.19 -22.33 4.21
C ASP A 68 -1.80 -21.66 2.98
N ALA A 69 -1.35 -20.45 2.60
CA ALA A 69 -1.70 -19.87 1.31
C ALA A 69 -1.25 -20.81 0.18
N THR A 70 -1.98 -20.85 -0.94
CA THR A 70 -1.74 -21.83 -2.00
C THR A 70 -1.31 -21.19 -3.30
N VAL A 71 -0.45 -21.90 -4.03
CA VAL A 71 -0.01 -21.53 -5.38
C VAL A 71 -0.23 -22.70 -6.33
N GLU A 72 -0.55 -22.40 -7.59
CA GLU A 72 -0.64 -23.41 -8.65
C GLU A 72 0.70 -23.49 -9.39
N LEU A 73 1.27 -24.70 -9.46
CA LEU A 73 2.46 -25.00 -10.23
C LEU A 73 2.11 -25.20 -11.71
N ARG A 74 3.09 -25.05 -12.61
CA ARG A 74 2.96 -25.33 -14.05
C ARG A 74 2.43 -26.75 -14.35
N SER A 75 2.67 -27.70 -13.46
CA SER A 75 2.13 -29.07 -13.57
C SER A 75 0.61 -29.16 -13.36
N GLY A 76 -0.04 -28.07 -12.93
CA GLY A 76 -1.43 -28.05 -12.48
C GLY A 76 -1.62 -28.44 -11.01
N GLN A 77 -0.55 -28.83 -10.31
CA GLN A 77 -0.61 -29.12 -8.88
C GLN A 77 -0.75 -27.83 -8.07
N THR A 78 -1.69 -27.81 -7.12
CA THR A 78 -1.77 -26.76 -6.11
C THR A 78 -1.04 -27.22 -4.84
N ILE A 79 -0.11 -26.39 -4.35
CA ILE A 79 0.67 -26.67 -3.12
C ILE A 79 0.54 -25.51 -2.13
N ALA A 80 0.85 -25.76 -0.86
CA ALA A 80 1.00 -24.71 0.13
C ALA A 80 2.28 -23.89 -0.13
N ILE A 81 2.25 -22.58 0.13
CA ILE A 81 3.39 -21.69 -0.08
C ILE A 81 4.55 -22.03 0.86
N SER A 82 4.29 -22.70 1.99
CA SER A 82 5.32 -23.23 2.87
C SER A 82 6.18 -24.31 2.23
N GLU A 83 5.58 -25.08 1.30
CA GLU A 83 6.18 -26.19 0.55
C GLU A 83 6.79 -25.71 -0.77
N LEU A 84 6.60 -24.44 -1.14
CA LEU A 84 7.13 -23.88 -2.37
C LEU A 84 8.64 -23.70 -2.29
N ASP A 85 9.35 -24.21 -3.30
CA ASP A 85 10.79 -24.09 -3.43
C ASP A 85 11.21 -23.14 -4.55
N VAL A 86 12.41 -22.57 -4.40
CA VAL A 86 13.06 -21.80 -5.47
C VAL A 86 13.30 -22.70 -6.68
N GLY A 87 13.07 -22.19 -7.88
CA GLY A 87 13.09 -22.94 -9.13
C GLY A 87 11.72 -23.47 -9.57
N ALA A 88 10.73 -23.51 -8.68
CA ALA A 88 9.37 -23.90 -9.04
C ALA A 88 8.73 -22.87 -9.99
N SER A 89 8.03 -23.34 -11.02
CA SER A 89 7.26 -22.49 -11.92
C SER A 89 5.83 -22.37 -11.44
N VAL A 90 5.44 -21.18 -10.96
CA VAL A 90 4.11 -20.88 -10.41
C VAL A 90 3.28 -20.04 -11.38
N ARG A 91 1.96 -20.13 -11.26
CA ARG A 91 1.02 -19.33 -12.05
C ARG A 91 1.15 -17.85 -11.68
N ILE A 92 1.12 -16.98 -12.68
CA ILE A 92 1.25 -15.51 -12.54
C ILE A 92 0.11 -14.72 -13.20
N GLY A 93 -0.83 -15.42 -13.82
CA GLY A 93 -1.98 -14.84 -14.53
C GLY A 93 -2.72 -15.88 -15.37
N LYS A 94 -3.48 -15.42 -16.36
CA LYS A 94 -4.25 -16.28 -17.25
C LYS A 94 -3.33 -17.16 -18.09
N SER A 95 -3.23 -18.44 -17.73
CA SER A 95 -2.38 -19.44 -18.40
C SER A 95 -0.89 -19.05 -18.48
N GLN A 96 -0.44 -18.13 -17.62
CA GLN A 96 0.94 -17.65 -17.57
C GLN A 96 1.63 -18.19 -16.32
N PHE A 97 2.90 -18.56 -16.46
CA PHE A 97 3.71 -19.13 -15.38
C PHE A 97 5.13 -18.57 -15.40
N ALA A 98 5.72 -18.32 -14.23
CA ALA A 98 7.11 -17.90 -14.08
C ALA A 98 7.80 -18.65 -12.93
N GLU A 99 9.13 -18.71 -13.01
CA GLU A 99 9.98 -19.29 -11.98
C GLU A 99 10.05 -18.38 -10.75
N VAL A 100 9.93 -18.99 -9.56
CA VAL A 100 10.28 -18.37 -8.29
C VAL A 100 11.79 -18.39 -8.15
N PHE A 101 12.43 -17.22 -8.04
CA PHE A 101 13.89 -17.14 -8.00
C PHE A 101 14.45 -16.86 -6.60
N PHE A 102 13.61 -16.43 -5.65
CA PHE A 102 14.05 -16.02 -4.31
C PHE A 102 12.86 -15.84 -3.34
N PHE A 103 13.12 -15.93 -2.03
CA PHE A 103 12.19 -15.55 -0.96
C PHE A 103 12.79 -14.42 -0.12
N SER A 104 12.13 -13.25 -0.10
CA SER A 104 12.54 -12.14 0.76
C SER A 104 12.16 -12.34 2.23
N HIS A 105 11.23 -13.24 2.49
CA HIS A 105 10.88 -13.70 3.83
C HIS A 105 10.42 -15.16 3.76
N ARG A 106 10.93 -16.01 4.66
CA ARG A 106 10.50 -17.40 4.83
C ARG A 106 10.65 -17.80 6.30
N SER A 107 9.55 -17.78 7.05
CA SER A 107 9.53 -18.19 8.45
C SER A 107 8.28 -18.99 8.75
N SER A 108 8.41 -20.19 9.31
CA SER A 108 7.27 -21.10 9.57
C SER A 108 6.66 -20.97 10.96
N LYS A 109 7.34 -20.31 11.90
CA LYS A 109 6.97 -20.31 13.33
C LYS A 109 6.30 -19.03 13.82
N VAL A 110 6.23 -18.00 12.98
CA VAL A 110 5.69 -16.69 13.35
C VAL A 110 4.18 -16.70 13.19
N LYS A 111 3.43 -16.34 14.24
CA LYS A 111 2.01 -16.01 14.10
C LYS A 111 1.89 -14.55 13.69
N HIS A 112 1.04 -14.25 12.72
CA HIS A 112 0.85 -12.89 12.24
C HIS A 112 -0.62 -12.63 11.89
N ASN A 113 -1.04 -11.38 11.97
CA ASN A 113 -2.37 -10.97 11.53
C ASN A 113 -2.36 -10.57 10.06
N PHE A 114 -3.23 -11.18 9.29
CA PHE A 114 -3.39 -10.96 7.86
C PHE A 114 -4.70 -10.23 7.61
N VAL A 115 -4.72 -9.43 6.54
CA VAL A 115 -5.96 -8.97 5.92
C VAL A 115 -6.50 -10.16 5.11
N SER A 116 -7.75 -10.56 5.37
CA SER A 116 -8.47 -11.57 4.60
C SER A 116 -9.48 -10.86 3.70
N ILE A 117 -9.25 -10.90 2.40
CA ILE A 117 -10.10 -10.31 1.37
C ILE A 117 -10.93 -11.43 0.74
N HIS A 118 -12.25 -11.24 0.70
CA HIS A 118 -13.20 -12.21 0.17
C HIS A 118 -13.90 -11.67 -1.07
N THR A 119 -14.12 -12.57 -2.03
CA THR A 119 -15.08 -12.41 -3.13
C THR A 119 -16.23 -13.40 -2.89
N ASN A 120 -17.17 -13.48 -3.84
CA ASN A 120 -18.23 -14.50 -3.78
C ASN A 120 -17.72 -15.94 -3.93
N GLN A 121 -16.54 -16.13 -4.52
CA GLN A 121 -16.04 -17.45 -4.91
C GLN A 121 -14.85 -17.90 -4.08
N SER A 122 -14.02 -16.97 -3.61
CA SER A 122 -12.73 -17.28 -3.03
C SER A 122 -12.31 -16.21 -2.01
N ARG A 123 -11.22 -16.49 -1.30
CA ARG A 123 -10.58 -15.53 -0.40
C ARG A 123 -9.07 -15.66 -0.45
N ILE A 124 -8.38 -14.57 -0.11
CA ILE A 124 -6.94 -14.54 0.10
C ILE A 124 -6.62 -13.88 1.44
N ALA A 125 -5.63 -14.42 2.16
CA ALA A 125 -5.06 -13.81 3.35
C ALA A 125 -3.63 -13.34 3.05
N LEU A 126 -3.33 -12.08 3.32
CA LEU A 126 -2.05 -11.43 3.03
C LEU A 126 -1.77 -10.28 4.00
N SER A 127 -0.49 -9.94 4.21
CA SER A 127 -0.12 -8.88 5.17
C SER A 127 -0.65 -7.52 4.71
N GLY A 128 -0.81 -6.57 5.65
CA GLY A 128 -1.39 -5.26 5.34
C GLY A 128 -0.63 -4.46 4.27
N GLY A 129 0.68 -4.65 4.13
CA GLY A 129 1.53 -4.02 3.11
C GLY A 129 1.62 -4.74 1.76
N HIS A 130 0.96 -5.88 1.59
CA HIS A 130 0.98 -6.62 0.34
C HIS A 130 0.17 -5.91 -0.75
N LEU A 131 0.73 -5.73 -1.95
CA LEU A 131 0.07 -4.97 -3.01
C LEU A 131 -0.84 -5.86 -3.87
N VAL A 132 -2.09 -5.42 -4.06
CA VAL A 132 -3.08 -6.03 -4.95
C VAL A 132 -3.38 -5.11 -6.15
N PRO A 133 -3.48 -5.65 -7.37
CA PRO A 133 -3.95 -4.91 -8.53
C PRO A 133 -5.37 -4.38 -8.35
N GLN A 134 -5.60 -3.17 -8.87
CA GLN A 134 -6.89 -2.49 -8.94
C GLN A 134 -7.23 -2.14 -10.40
N PRO A 135 -8.52 -1.96 -10.74
CA PRO A 135 -8.90 -1.46 -12.05
C PRO A 135 -8.17 -0.16 -12.42
N GLY A 136 -7.80 -0.02 -13.70
CA GLY A 136 -7.01 1.13 -14.16
C GLY A 136 -5.49 0.99 -13.97
N GLY A 137 -5.01 -0.18 -13.52
CA GLY A 137 -3.58 -0.52 -13.47
C GLY A 137 -2.85 -0.01 -12.22
N THR A 138 -3.58 0.47 -11.22
CA THR A 138 -3.01 0.88 -9.93
C THR A 138 -2.79 -0.31 -9.01
N LEU A 139 -1.95 -0.14 -8.00
CA LEU A 139 -1.71 -1.12 -6.93
C LEU A 139 -2.18 -0.51 -5.61
N ALA A 140 -2.92 -1.29 -4.82
CA ALA A 140 -3.38 -0.90 -3.49
C ALA A 140 -2.76 -1.84 -2.43
N PRO A 141 -2.29 -1.34 -1.28
CA PRO A 141 -1.92 -2.20 -0.17
C PRO A 141 -3.17 -2.91 0.37
N ALA A 142 -3.05 -4.17 0.78
CA ALA A 142 -4.18 -4.97 1.24
C ALA A 142 -4.96 -4.30 2.38
N ARG A 143 -4.25 -3.57 3.27
CA ARG A 143 -4.88 -2.82 4.37
C ARG A 143 -5.81 -1.69 3.93
N SER A 144 -5.71 -1.20 2.69
CA SER A 144 -6.58 -0.14 2.17
C SER A 144 -7.75 -0.67 1.34
N VAL A 145 -7.81 -1.98 1.08
CA VAL A 145 -8.90 -2.60 0.32
C VAL A 145 -10.18 -2.59 1.15
N GLN A 146 -11.28 -2.20 0.53
CA GLN A 146 -12.60 -2.08 1.15
C GLN A 146 -13.64 -2.94 0.42
N VAL A 147 -14.77 -3.19 1.08
CA VAL A 147 -15.93 -3.82 0.45
C VAL A 147 -16.42 -2.92 -0.69
N GLY A 148 -16.69 -3.52 -1.85
CA GLY A 148 -17.06 -2.81 -3.08
C GLY A 148 -15.89 -2.56 -4.03
N ASP A 149 -14.65 -2.63 -3.55
CA ASP A 149 -13.46 -2.60 -4.42
C ASP A 149 -13.42 -3.84 -5.34
N ARG A 150 -12.51 -3.83 -6.30
CA ARG A 150 -12.31 -4.95 -7.22
C ARG A 150 -10.89 -5.48 -7.16
N VAL A 151 -10.77 -6.80 -7.14
CA VAL A 151 -9.49 -7.51 -7.15
C VAL A 151 -9.42 -8.44 -8.36
N MET A 152 -8.22 -8.63 -8.90
CA MET A 152 -8.01 -9.45 -10.09
C MET A 152 -7.84 -10.92 -9.72
N ILE A 153 -8.57 -11.78 -10.44
CA ILE A 153 -8.52 -13.23 -10.29
C ILE A 153 -7.62 -13.83 -11.40
N GLU A 154 -7.18 -15.05 -11.20
CA GLU A 154 -6.24 -15.80 -12.05
C GLU A 154 -6.64 -15.96 -13.52
N ASP A 155 -7.90 -15.74 -13.88
CA ASP A 155 -8.40 -15.74 -15.26
C ASP A 155 -8.35 -14.35 -15.92
N GLY A 156 -7.91 -13.34 -15.17
CA GLY A 156 -7.83 -11.92 -15.55
C GLY A 156 -9.12 -11.13 -15.29
N SER A 157 -10.16 -11.74 -14.73
CA SER A 157 -11.41 -11.06 -14.41
C SER A 157 -11.31 -10.25 -13.12
N TRP A 158 -12.12 -9.20 -13.03
CA TRP A 158 -12.24 -8.35 -11.83
C TRP A 158 -13.42 -8.80 -10.99
N ASN A 159 -13.16 -9.21 -9.75
CA ASN A 159 -14.17 -9.66 -8.80
C ASN A 159 -14.38 -8.61 -7.71
N VAL A 160 -15.64 -8.40 -7.33
CA VAL A 160 -16.00 -7.46 -6.26
C VAL A 160 -15.64 -8.05 -4.90
N VAL A 161 -15.00 -7.24 -4.07
CA VAL A 161 -14.73 -7.56 -2.66
C VAL A 161 -16.03 -7.47 -1.88
N THR A 162 -16.42 -8.58 -1.25
CA THR A 162 -17.67 -8.70 -0.49
C THR A 162 -17.46 -8.68 1.01
N ARG A 163 -16.25 -9.00 1.47
CA ARG A 163 -15.86 -8.93 2.89
C ARG A 163 -14.37 -8.68 3.02
N VAL A 164 -14.01 -7.88 4.02
CA VAL A 164 -12.64 -7.70 4.48
C VAL A 164 -12.62 -7.92 6.00
N GLU A 165 -11.75 -8.80 6.47
CA GLU A 165 -11.59 -9.10 7.90
C GLU A 165 -10.13 -9.34 8.25
N PHE A 166 -9.81 -9.44 9.54
CA PHE A 166 -8.48 -9.80 10.00
C PHE A 166 -8.46 -11.24 10.49
N THR A 167 -7.48 -12.01 10.04
CA THR A 167 -7.29 -13.41 10.45
C THR A 167 -5.87 -13.62 10.95
N THR A 168 -5.70 -14.44 11.98
CA THR A 168 -4.36 -14.84 12.43
C THR A 168 -3.94 -16.09 11.69
N GLY A 169 -2.76 -16.05 11.05
CA GLY A 169 -2.17 -17.18 10.33
C GLY A 169 -0.80 -17.54 10.87
N LEU A 170 -0.31 -18.73 10.51
CA LEU A 170 1.04 -19.19 10.85
C LEU A 170 1.97 -19.05 9.65
N GLY A 171 3.15 -18.53 9.93
CA GLY A 171 4.24 -18.31 8.99
C GLY A 171 4.14 -17.00 8.21
N LEU A 172 5.28 -16.57 7.68
CA LEU A 172 5.43 -15.41 6.81
C LEU A 172 6.31 -15.80 5.62
N TYR A 173 5.71 -15.80 4.43
CA TYR A 173 6.34 -16.20 3.18
C TYR A 173 6.19 -15.10 2.14
N ASN A 174 7.29 -14.71 1.51
CA ASN A 174 7.29 -13.75 0.39
C ASN A 174 8.20 -14.23 -0.75
N PRO A 175 7.70 -15.14 -1.61
CA PRO A 175 8.40 -15.54 -2.82
C PRO A 175 8.35 -14.44 -3.88
N HIS A 176 9.39 -14.42 -4.71
CA HIS A 176 9.52 -13.50 -5.84
C HIS A 176 9.63 -14.28 -7.14
N THR A 177 8.78 -13.94 -8.09
CA THR A 177 8.85 -14.42 -9.47
C THR A 177 9.65 -13.43 -10.32
N ARG A 178 10.19 -13.89 -11.45
CA ARG A 178 10.92 -12.98 -12.38
C ARG A 178 10.05 -11.86 -12.98
N THR A 179 8.73 -11.99 -12.94
CA THR A 179 7.79 -10.97 -13.44
C THR A 179 7.31 -10.00 -12.36
N GLY A 180 7.57 -10.29 -11.08
CA GLY A 180 7.10 -9.47 -9.96
C GLY A 180 5.59 -9.61 -9.67
N THR A 181 4.94 -10.63 -10.25
CA THR A 181 3.53 -10.97 -10.04
C THR A 181 3.37 -12.46 -9.79
N MET A 182 2.31 -12.84 -9.08
CA MET A 182 2.00 -14.24 -8.79
C MET A 182 0.50 -14.43 -8.60
N VAL A 183 0.01 -15.65 -8.75
CA VAL A 183 -1.34 -16.06 -8.34
C VAL A 183 -1.26 -16.82 -7.02
N VAL A 184 -1.99 -16.34 -6.00
CA VAL A 184 -2.09 -16.96 -4.68
C VAL A 184 -3.56 -17.13 -4.31
N ASN A 185 -3.98 -18.33 -3.94
CA ASN A 185 -5.39 -18.68 -3.68
C ASN A 185 -6.34 -18.24 -4.82
N GLY A 186 -5.85 -18.21 -6.06
CA GLY A 186 -6.58 -17.76 -7.26
C GLY A 186 -6.61 -16.23 -7.47
N PHE A 187 -5.97 -15.43 -6.61
CA PHE A 187 -5.89 -13.97 -6.77
C PHE A 187 -4.55 -13.57 -7.39
N VAL A 188 -4.56 -12.64 -8.34
CA VAL A 188 -3.33 -12.03 -8.84
C VAL A 188 -2.84 -10.98 -7.85
N VAL A 189 -1.58 -11.07 -7.47
CA VAL A 189 -0.93 -10.20 -6.48
C VAL A 189 0.46 -9.79 -6.96
N SER A 190 0.94 -8.64 -6.50
CA SER A 190 2.32 -8.23 -6.74
C SER A 190 3.25 -8.92 -5.74
N CYS A 191 4.47 -9.28 -6.15
CA CYS A 191 5.51 -9.75 -5.22
C CYS A 191 6.10 -8.60 -4.37
N TYR A 192 5.72 -7.35 -4.64
CA TYR A 192 6.24 -6.15 -3.99
C TYR A 192 5.32 -5.61 -2.91
N THR A 193 5.90 -4.73 -2.08
CA THR A 193 5.19 -4.00 -1.05
C THR A 193 5.19 -2.50 -1.32
N ASP A 194 4.24 -1.79 -0.71
CA ASP A 194 4.17 -0.33 -0.65
C ASP A 194 5.48 0.32 -0.13
N ALA A 195 6.24 -0.37 0.73
CA ALA A 195 7.54 0.13 1.18
C ALA A 195 8.57 0.30 0.05
N LEU A 196 8.42 -0.40 -1.08
CA LEU A 196 9.33 -0.23 -2.22
C LEU A 196 9.26 1.20 -2.78
N ASN A 197 8.09 1.86 -2.74
CA ASN A 197 7.96 3.27 -3.14
C ASN A 197 8.74 4.20 -2.20
N ALA A 198 8.68 3.96 -0.88
CA ALA A 198 9.43 4.75 0.09
C ALA A 198 10.94 4.56 -0.06
N TYR A 199 11.42 3.31 -0.24
CA TYR A 199 12.83 3.03 -0.46
C TYR A 199 13.34 3.56 -1.81
N LEU A 200 12.58 3.41 -2.89
CA LEU A 200 12.91 3.98 -4.20
C LEU A 200 12.93 5.51 -4.15
N ALA A 201 11.94 6.13 -3.50
CA ALA A 201 11.94 7.58 -3.28
C ALA A 201 13.17 8.01 -2.46
N HIS A 202 13.54 7.27 -1.42
CA HIS A 202 14.73 7.57 -0.63
C HIS A 202 16.03 7.45 -1.44
N PHE A 203 16.12 6.46 -2.33
CA PHE A 203 17.27 6.28 -3.19
C PHE A 203 17.34 7.35 -4.29
N LEU A 204 16.21 7.67 -4.93
CA LEU A 204 16.11 8.72 -5.94
C LEU A 204 16.41 10.12 -5.37
N LEU A 205 16.05 10.35 -4.11
CA LEU A 205 16.33 11.60 -3.39
C LEU A 205 17.69 11.59 -2.68
N LEU A 206 18.45 10.50 -2.75
CA LEU A 206 19.77 10.42 -2.12
C LEU A 206 20.74 11.50 -2.65
N PRO A 207 20.81 11.77 -3.98
CA PRO A 207 21.63 12.84 -4.52
C PRO A 207 21.25 14.24 -4.00
N GLU A 208 19.95 14.51 -3.85
CA GLU A 208 19.43 15.78 -3.35
C GLU A 208 19.80 15.99 -1.87
N ARG A 209 19.63 14.96 -1.04
CA ARG A 209 20.03 15.00 0.38
C ARG A 209 21.54 15.17 0.56
N VAL A 210 22.34 14.55 -0.31
CA VAL A 210 23.80 14.74 -0.31
C VAL A 210 24.15 16.18 -0.69
N ALA A 211 23.55 16.73 -1.75
CA ALA A 211 23.77 18.11 -2.18
C ALA A 211 23.41 19.13 -1.08
N HIS A 212 22.24 19.00 -0.45
CA HIS A 212 21.80 19.89 0.62
C HIS A 212 22.69 19.76 1.89
N ARG A 213 23.28 18.58 2.12
CA ARG A 213 24.24 18.36 3.21
C ARG A 213 25.62 18.95 2.91
N PHE A 214 26.05 18.95 1.65
CA PHE A 214 27.29 19.59 1.22
C PHE A 214 27.18 21.12 1.16
N GLU A 215 26.05 21.68 0.71
CA GLU A 215 25.81 23.13 0.75
C GLU A 215 25.85 23.69 2.18
N SER A 216 25.20 23.01 3.12
CA SER A 216 25.16 23.43 4.53
C SER A 216 26.49 23.30 5.28
N THR A 217 27.41 22.42 4.83
CA THR A 217 28.67 22.16 5.53
C THR A 217 29.89 22.81 4.86
N PHE A 218 29.87 23.08 3.55
CA PHE A 218 31.06 23.54 2.82
C PHE A 218 30.88 24.88 2.07
N LEU A 219 29.65 25.26 1.70
CA LEU A 219 29.38 26.50 0.93
C LEU A 219 28.61 27.57 1.74
N GLY A 220 28.01 27.23 2.87
CA GLY A 220 27.35 28.18 3.77
C GLY A 220 28.20 29.39 4.17
N PRO A 221 29.51 29.24 4.48
CA PRO A 221 30.37 30.39 4.78
C PRO A 221 30.94 31.09 3.54
N MET A 222 30.81 30.52 2.34
CA MET A 222 31.47 31.02 1.12
C MET A 222 30.52 31.64 0.08
N LEU A 223 29.21 31.40 0.19
CA LEU A 223 28.19 31.99 -0.69
C LEU A 223 27.48 33.23 -0.10
N HIS A 224 27.85 33.69 1.09
CA HIS A 224 27.35 34.98 1.62
C HIS A 224 28.26 36.16 1.25
N ARG A 225 29.00 36.03 0.13
CA ARG A 225 29.69 37.14 -0.49
C ARG A 225 29.67 36.98 -1.99
N ASP A 226 28.95 37.91 -2.60
CA ASP A 226 28.87 38.22 -4.03
C ASP A 226 27.88 37.36 -4.82
N GLY A 227 26.68 37.94 -4.99
CA GLY A 227 25.62 37.43 -5.85
C GLY A 227 26.08 37.35 -7.30
N HIS A 228 26.15 36.14 -7.81
CA HIS A 228 26.13 35.87 -9.24
C HIS A 228 25.42 34.55 -9.46
N GLU A 229 24.30 34.56 -10.19
CA GLU A 229 23.59 33.35 -10.61
C GLU A 229 24.59 32.35 -11.22
N SER A 230 24.72 31.17 -10.61
CA SER A 230 25.66 30.17 -11.06
C SER A 230 25.12 29.49 -12.33
N TYR A 231 25.93 29.58 -13.40
CA TYR A 231 25.75 28.93 -14.71
C TYR A 231 25.41 27.43 -14.62
N ALA A 232 25.80 26.77 -13.52
CA ALA A 232 25.46 25.39 -13.20
C ALA A 232 23.96 25.13 -12.98
N ALA A 233 23.23 26.06 -12.34
CA ALA A 233 21.78 25.94 -12.16
C ALA A 233 21.05 25.97 -13.52
N ARG A 234 21.56 26.75 -14.49
CA ARG A 234 21.02 26.79 -15.85
C ARG A 234 21.32 25.52 -16.66
N ILE A 235 22.44 24.84 -16.42
CA ILE A 235 22.76 23.55 -17.06
C ILE A 235 21.89 22.42 -16.50
N ILE A 236 21.70 22.37 -15.18
CA ILE A 236 20.87 21.35 -14.51
C ILE A 236 19.40 21.48 -14.95
N LEU A 237 18.87 22.71 -15.05
CA LEU A 237 17.51 22.94 -15.55
C LEU A 237 17.37 22.64 -17.06
N ARG A 238 18.40 22.91 -17.88
CA ARG A 238 18.38 22.55 -19.32
C ARG A 238 18.52 21.05 -19.59
N LEU A 239 19.28 20.31 -18.78
CA LEU A 239 19.39 18.86 -18.90
C LEU A 239 18.13 18.15 -18.38
N GLY A 240 17.49 18.71 -17.35
CA GLY A 240 16.19 18.25 -16.86
C GLY A 240 15.07 18.39 -17.90
N SER A 241 15.02 19.49 -18.66
CA SER A 241 13.99 19.67 -19.71
C SER A 241 14.22 18.78 -20.94
N LEU A 242 15.46 18.45 -21.29
CA LEU A 242 15.77 17.57 -22.44
C LEU A 242 15.49 16.09 -22.18
N LEU A 243 15.42 15.67 -20.91
CA LEU A 243 15.03 14.30 -20.54
C LEU A 243 13.51 14.11 -20.41
N LEU A 244 12.73 15.20 -20.35
CA LEU A 244 11.27 15.17 -20.28
C LEU A 244 10.59 15.18 -21.66
N GLU A 245 11.26 15.65 -22.73
CA GLU A 245 10.67 15.70 -24.08
C GLU A 245 10.84 14.40 -24.91
N ARG A 246 11.50 13.37 -24.39
CA ARG A 246 11.75 12.10 -25.14
C ARG A 246 10.91 10.90 -24.71
N LYS A 247 9.85 11.10 -23.92
CA LYS A 247 8.84 10.07 -23.61
C LYS A 247 7.39 10.52 -23.83
N PHE A 248 7.18 11.34 -24.86
CA PHE A 248 5.89 11.44 -25.56
C PHE A 248 6.18 11.38 -27.05
N VAL A 249 6.37 10.17 -27.59
CA VAL A 249 6.01 9.70 -28.94
C VAL A 249 6.51 8.26 -29.08
N SER A 250 5.58 7.43 -29.57
CA SER A 250 5.58 5.99 -29.85
C SER A 250 5.25 5.05 -28.69
#